data_AF-A0A1Z5HQK2-F1
#
_entry.id   AF-A0A1Z5HQK2-F1
#
_cell.length_a   1.000
_cell.length_b   1.000
_cell.length_c   1.000
_cell.angle_alpha   90.00
_cell.angle_beta   90.00
_cell.angle_gamma   90.00
#
_symmetry.space_group_name_H-M   'P 1'
#
loop_
_entity.id
_entity.type
_entity.pdbx_description
1 polymer ?
#
loop_
_entity_poly.entity_id
_entity_poly.type
_entity_poly.pdbx_seq_one_letter_code
_entity_poly.pdbx_strand_id
1 'polypeptide(L)'
;MRWMRGSNEIEIQHKHDYIAEREDRWRMAEKGEEPAIKELARRLSNILQIDEECIKYYRFDEKWFEQYPPDENNWVRGCPDYSLEINLGNNRYSYVEIKLKAVEFKKTVKGGTTKNGSIVPKYGCTSYYLDVEPVYQNIQHFAERTKIDKVSIWLAFVRNDLSEFRLISLACIQELIKDGWNGIALCRFGEGYGQETYLIPKDATTDISELTREMVISATMETLVLPQSLP
;
A
#
# COMPACT_ATOMS: atom_id res chain seq x y z
N MET A 1 24.89 21.51 -36.81
CA MET A 1 24.97 20.58 -35.65
C MET A 1 24.69 21.34 -34.37
N ARG A 2 23.47 21.26 -33.87
CA ARG A 2 23.07 21.61 -32.49
C ARG A 2 21.65 21.05 -32.30
N TRP A 3 21.28 20.72 -31.06
CA TRP A 3 19.99 20.13 -30.65
C TRP A 3 19.89 18.59 -30.65
N MET A 4 20.78 17.92 -29.89
CA MET A 4 20.51 16.58 -29.31
C MET A 4 21.16 16.37 -27.92
N ARG A 5 21.55 17.45 -27.22
CA ARG A 5 22.17 17.36 -25.87
C ARG A 5 21.24 17.77 -24.71
N GLY A 6 20.14 18.47 -24.97
CA GLY A 6 19.29 19.03 -23.91
C GLY A 6 18.23 18.06 -23.34
N SER A 7 17.82 17.02 -24.07
CA SER A 7 16.79 16.07 -23.61
C SER A 7 17.33 15.10 -22.56
N ASN A 8 18.57 14.64 -22.72
CA ASN A 8 19.18 13.63 -21.84
C ASN A 8 19.57 14.22 -20.47
N GLU A 9 20.02 15.48 -20.43
CA GLU A 9 20.37 16.16 -19.17
C GLU A 9 19.12 16.52 -18.35
N ILE A 10 18.01 16.90 -19.01
CA ILE A 10 16.72 17.14 -18.34
C ILE A 10 16.16 15.82 -17.76
N GLU A 11 16.26 14.73 -18.50
CA GLU A 11 15.79 13.40 -18.06
C GLU A 11 16.62 12.87 -16.88
N ILE A 12 17.94 13.09 -16.88
CA ILE A 12 18.84 12.76 -15.76
C ILE A 12 18.54 13.61 -14.53
N GLN A 13 18.35 14.92 -14.70
CA GLN A 13 18.02 15.82 -13.58
C GLN A 13 16.67 15.46 -12.95
N HIS A 14 15.64 15.21 -13.77
CA HIS A 14 14.33 14.74 -13.32
C HIS A 14 14.44 13.41 -12.55
N LYS A 15 15.28 12.47 -13.00
CA LYS A 15 15.53 11.21 -12.29
C LYS A 15 16.19 11.43 -10.92
N HIS A 16 17.13 12.37 -10.82
CA HIS A 16 17.79 12.72 -9.56
C HIS A 16 16.81 13.39 -8.58
N ASP A 17 16.01 14.34 -9.05
CA ASP A 17 15.00 15.02 -8.24
C ASP A 17 13.95 14.02 -7.72
N TYR A 18 13.57 13.03 -8.54
CA TYR A 18 12.69 11.93 -8.13
C TYR A 18 13.31 11.04 -7.05
N ILE A 19 14.58 10.64 -7.19
CA ILE A 19 15.25 9.82 -6.17
C ILE A 19 15.33 10.58 -4.86
N ALA A 20 15.68 11.86 -4.89
CA ALA A 20 15.73 12.71 -3.70
C ALA A 20 14.35 12.87 -3.04
N GLU A 21 13.30 13.14 -3.83
CA GLU A 21 11.93 13.24 -3.32
C GLU A 21 11.42 11.89 -2.79
N ARG A 22 11.78 10.78 -3.43
CA ARG A 22 11.44 9.42 -3.00
C ARG A 22 12.15 9.05 -1.70
N GLU A 23 13.44 9.37 -1.56
CA GLU A 23 14.19 9.15 -0.33
C GLU A 23 13.68 10.02 0.83
N ASP A 24 13.24 11.24 0.55
CA ASP A 24 12.62 12.12 1.56
C ASP A 24 11.25 11.57 1.98
N ARG A 25 10.42 11.17 1.01
CA ARG A 25 9.15 10.49 1.28
C ARG A 25 9.32 9.18 2.05
N TRP A 26 10.37 8.41 1.76
CA TRP A 26 10.72 7.18 2.50
C TRP A 26 11.13 7.48 3.93
N ARG A 27 12.04 8.44 4.15
CA ARG A 27 12.43 8.87 5.50
C ARG A 27 11.27 9.44 6.32
N MET A 28 10.33 10.13 5.67
CA MET A 28 9.11 10.60 6.32
C MET A 28 8.12 9.45 6.60
N ALA A 29 8.02 8.47 5.69
CA ALA A 29 7.20 7.29 5.85
C ALA A 29 7.65 6.47 7.06
N GLU A 30 8.95 6.16 7.17
CA GLU A 30 9.52 5.43 8.31
C GLU A 30 9.16 6.09 9.66
N LYS A 31 9.21 7.43 9.74
CA LYS A 31 8.86 8.17 10.96
C LYS A 31 7.36 8.20 11.26
N GLY A 32 6.51 8.18 10.24
CA GLY A 32 5.05 8.25 10.40
C GLY A 32 4.35 6.88 10.47
N GLU A 33 5.04 5.82 10.05
CA GLU A 33 4.56 4.44 10.02
C GLU A 33 4.28 3.89 11.41
N GLU A 34 5.20 4.06 12.37
CA GLU A 34 4.99 3.56 13.74
C GLU A 34 3.81 4.26 14.44
N PRO A 35 3.65 5.60 14.39
CA PRO A 35 2.43 6.25 14.86
C PRO A 35 1.15 5.73 14.16
N ALA A 36 1.22 5.47 12.85
CA ALA A 36 0.08 5.01 12.08
C ALA A 36 -0.33 3.58 12.45
N ILE A 37 0.60 2.63 12.59
CA ILE A 37 0.26 1.25 13.00
C ILE A 37 -0.28 1.20 14.43
N LYS A 38 0.26 2.04 15.33
CA LYS A 38 -0.19 2.14 16.71
C LYS A 38 -1.63 2.63 16.78
N GLU A 39 -1.95 3.70 16.03
CA GLU A 39 -3.31 4.23 15.95
C GLU A 39 -4.27 3.26 15.25
N LEU A 40 -3.81 2.53 14.22
CA LEU A 40 -4.57 1.46 13.59
C LEU A 40 -4.92 0.36 14.59
N ALA A 41 -3.94 -0.16 15.34
CA ALA A 41 -4.16 -1.16 16.39
C ALA A 41 -5.16 -0.69 17.43
N ARG A 42 -5.04 0.57 17.90
CA ARG A 42 -5.98 1.20 18.82
C ARG A 42 -7.41 1.28 18.26
N ARG A 43 -7.58 1.60 16.97
CA ARG A 43 -8.91 1.65 16.36
C ARG A 43 -9.49 0.25 16.16
N LEU A 44 -8.67 -0.72 15.79
CA LEU A 44 -9.08 -2.12 15.66
C LEU A 44 -9.50 -2.72 17.00
N SER A 45 -8.84 -2.41 18.11
CA SER A 45 -9.25 -2.90 19.43
C SER A 45 -10.65 -2.42 19.80
N ASN A 46 -10.96 -1.16 19.50
CA ASN A 46 -12.30 -0.59 19.68
C ASN A 46 -13.35 -1.28 18.80
N ILE A 47 -13.05 -1.51 17.52
CA ILE A 47 -13.95 -2.22 16.59
C ILE A 47 -14.21 -3.66 17.06
N LEU A 48 -13.16 -4.32 17.53
CA LEU A 48 -13.22 -5.69 18.04
C LEU A 48 -13.77 -5.77 19.46
N GLN A 49 -13.93 -4.66 20.18
CA GLN A 49 -14.34 -4.63 21.59
C GLN A 49 -13.43 -5.51 22.47
N ILE A 50 -12.13 -5.35 22.31
CA ILE A 50 -11.09 -6.01 23.11
C ILE A 50 -10.12 -4.98 23.67
N ASP A 51 -9.34 -5.38 24.67
CA ASP A 51 -8.30 -4.52 25.23
C ASP A 51 -7.19 -4.26 24.19
N GLU A 52 -6.61 -3.07 24.21
CA GLU A 52 -5.52 -2.69 23.30
C GLU A 52 -4.32 -3.65 23.39
N GLU A 53 -4.05 -4.20 24.57
CA GLU A 53 -2.98 -5.18 24.80
C GLU A 53 -3.18 -6.51 24.04
N CYS A 54 -4.41 -6.80 23.62
CA CYS A 54 -4.73 -7.96 22.79
C CYS A 54 -4.30 -7.78 21.33
N ILE A 55 -3.88 -6.58 20.91
CA ILE A 55 -3.36 -6.32 19.56
C ILE A 55 -1.89 -5.91 19.67
N LYS A 56 -1.01 -6.80 19.21
CA LYS A 56 0.42 -6.53 19.11
C LYS A 56 0.79 -6.27 17.66
N TYR A 57 1.76 -5.40 17.43
CA TYR A 57 2.26 -5.10 16.10
C TYR A 57 3.78 -5.18 16.06
N TYR A 58 4.33 -5.64 14.95
CA TYR A 58 5.77 -5.84 14.76
C TYR A 58 6.20 -5.42 13.37
N ARG A 59 7.38 -4.79 13.23
CA ARG A 59 8.05 -4.62 11.94
C ARG A 59 8.27 -6.00 11.33
N PHE A 60 7.49 -6.27 10.29
CA PHE A 60 7.46 -7.58 9.67
C PHE A 60 8.54 -7.66 8.60
N ASP A 61 8.63 -6.62 7.78
CA ASP A 61 9.69 -6.38 6.81
C ASP A 61 11.10 -6.56 7.38
N GLU A 62 11.41 -5.99 8.55
CA GLU A 62 12.73 -6.09 9.18
C GLU A 62 13.16 -7.56 9.36
N LYS A 63 12.28 -8.41 9.90
CA LYS A 63 12.57 -9.84 10.10
C LYS A 63 12.85 -10.56 8.79
N TRP A 64 12.12 -10.21 7.73
CA TRP A 64 12.33 -10.81 6.41
C TRP A 64 13.58 -10.27 5.74
N PHE A 65 13.91 -8.99 5.90
CA PHE A 65 15.09 -8.37 5.29
C PHE A 65 16.38 -8.82 5.96
N GLU A 66 16.37 -9.06 7.28
CA GLU A 66 17.50 -9.65 8.01
C GLU A 66 17.85 -11.05 7.46
N GLN A 67 16.83 -11.85 7.16
CA GLN A 67 17.01 -13.21 6.68
C GLN A 67 17.20 -13.31 5.16
N TYR A 68 16.60 -12.39 4.42
CA TYR A 68 16.65 -12.31 2.96
C TYR A 68 16.95 -10.87 2.54
N PRO A 69 18.24 -10.53 2.36
CA PRO A 69 18.64 -9.20 1.91
C PRO A 69 17.93 -8.79 0.61
N PRO A 70 17.24 -7.63 0.54
CA PRO A 70 16.43 -7.25 -0.63
C PRO A 70 17.21 -6.96 -1.92
N ASP A 71 18.51 -6.71 -1.82
CA ASP A 71 19.44 -6.57 -2.93
C ASP A 71 19.70 -7.91 -3.65
N GLU A 72 19.66 -9.01 -2.91
CA GLU A 72 19.78 -10.37 -3.44
C GLU A 72 18.42 -11.03 -3.70
N ASN A 73 17.40 -10.65 -2.93
CA ASN A 73 16.09 -11.30 -2.91
C ASN A 73 14.96 -10.33 -3.29
N ASN A 74 14.87 -9.95 -4.57
CA ASN A 74 13.87 -8.97 -5.02
C ASN A 74 12.42 -9.28 -4.64
N TRP A 75 12.05 -10.55 -4.49
CA TRP A 75 10.71 -10.96 -4.06
C TRP A 75 10.36 -10.50 -2.64
N VAL A 76 11.36 -10.31 -1.76
CA VAL A 76 11.16 -9.88 -0.38
C VAL A 76 10.77 -8.40 -0.31
N ARG A 77 11.05 -7.61 -1.36
CA ARG A 77 10.73 -6.17 -1.42
C ARG A 77 9.23 -5.87 -1.37
N GLY A 78 8.39 -6.89 -1.45
CA GLY A 78 6.95 -6.80 -1.26
C GLY A 78 6.47 -7.26 0.11
N CYS A 79 7.39 -7.48 1.06
CA CYS A 79 7.04 -7.79 2.43
C CYS A 79 6.25 -6.61 3.03
N PRO A 80 5.06 -6.84 3.59
CA PRO A 80 4.32 -5.80 4.29
C PRO A 80 5.12 -5.19 5.44
N ASP A 81 5.00 -3.89 5.64
CA ASP A 81 5.72 -3.16 6.70
C ASP A 81 5.50 -3.77 8.09
N TYR A 82 4.24 -4.10 8.44
CA TYR A 82 3.88 -4.63 9.76
C TYR A 82 3.08 -5.92 9.70
N SER A 83 3.17 -6.68 10.79
CA SER A 83 2.23 -7.73 11.14
C SER A 83 1.46 -7.32 12.39
N LEU A 84 0.17 -7.62 12.42
CA LEU A 84 -0.71 -7.49 13.59
C LEU A 84 -1.02 -8.88 14.13
N GLU A 85 -0.76 -9.11 15.40
CA GLU A 85 -1.23 -10.27 16.16
C GLU A 85 -2.41 -9.85 17.03
N ILE A 86 -3.57 -10.43 16.77
CA ILE A 86 -4.84 -10.11 17.42
C ILE A 86 -5.28 -11.34 18.23
N ASN A 87 -5.33 -11.22 19.55
CA ASN A 87 -5.77 -12.28 20.43
C ASN A 87 -7.28 -12.19 20.69
N LEU A 88 -8.04 -13.14 20.13
CA LEU A 88 -9.50 -13.28 20.34
C LEU A 88 -9.85 -14.58 21.10
N GLY A 89 -8.93 -15.08 21.93
CA GLY A 89 -8.96 -16.43 22.50
C GLY A 89 -8.11 -17.43 21.71
N ASN A 90 -7.93 -17.17 20.42
CA ASN A 90 -6.84 -17.66 19.60
C ASN A 90 -6.14 -16.48 18.91
N ASN A 91 -4.84 -16.64 18.63
CA ASN A 91 -4.10 -15.63 17.90
C ASN A 91 -4.50 -15.65 16.43
N ARG A 92 -4.77 -14.46 15.89
CA ARG A 92 -5.05 -14.22 14.49
C ARG A 92 -4.10 -13.15 13.96
N TYR A 93 -3.75 -13.25 12.68
CA TYR A 93 -2.68 -12.47 12.09
C TYR A 93 -3.15 -11.74 10.84
N SER A 94 -2.87 -10.44 10.78
CA SER A 94 -3.00 -9.63 9.56
C SER A 94 -1.66 -8.99 9.23
N TYR A 95 -1.49 -8.62 7.96
CA TYR A 95 -0.29 -7.97 7.47
C TYR A 95 -0.67 -6.62 6.88
N VAL A 96 0.13 -5.59 7.14
CA VAL A 96 -0.24 -4.21 6.83
C VAL A 96 0.91 -3.53 6.10
N GLU A 97 0.60 -3.06 4.90
CA GLU A 97 1.41 -2.11 4.16
C GLU A 97 0.85 -0.71 4.41
N ILE A 98 1.63 0.17 5.02
CA ILE A 98 1.24 1.54 5.32
C ILE A 98 1.57 2.44 4.14
N LYS A 99 0.60 3.28 3.79
CA LYS A 99 0.73 4.29 2.74
C LYS A 99 0.29 5.64 3.30
N LEU A 100 1.26 6.40 3.82
CA LEU A 100 1.03 7.78 4.23
C LEU A 100 0.71 8.65 3.01
N LYS A 101 -0.42 9.34 3.05
CA LYS A 101 -0.93 10.20 1.97
C LYS A 101 -1.11 11.62 2.48
N ALA A 102 -0.35 12.54 1.90
CA ALA A 102 -0.55 13.97 2.09
C ALA A 102 -1.71 14.52 1.24
N VAL A 103 -1.88 13.98 0.03
CA VAL A 103 -2.81 14.50 -0.98
C VAL A 103 -3.45 13.35 -1.75
N GLU A 104 -4.74 13.46 -2.00
CA GLU A 104 -5.51 12.57 -2.87
C GLU A 104 -5.46 13.03 -4.33
N PHE A 105 -5.56 12.09 -5.26
CA PHE A 105 -5.68 12.41 -6.68
C PHE A 105 -7.12 12.81 -7.01
N LYS A 106 -7.33 14.09 -7.30
CA LYS A 106 -8.68 14.67 -7.49
C LYS A 106 -9.22 14.57 -8.91
N LYS A 107 -8.38 14.31 -9.91
CA LYS A 107 -8.80 14.37 -11.32
C LYS A 107 -9.77 13.25 -11.69
N THR A 108 -9.73 12.12 -10.98
CA THR A 108 -10.68 11.00 -11.14
C THR A 108 -12.13 11.33 -10.78
N VAL A 109 -12.39 12.43 -10.07
CA VAL A 109 -13.76 12.89 -9.77
C VAL A 109 -14.51 13.28 -11.05
N LYS A 110 -13.83 13.99 -11.96
CA LYS A 110 -14.43 14.49 -13.22
C LYS A 110 -13.85 13.85 -14.48
N GLY A 111 -12.72 13.16 -14.36
CA GLY A 111 -11.93 12.64 -15.48
C GLY A 111 -11.26 13.74 -16.30
N GLY A 112 -10.72 13.35 -17.45
CA GLY A 112 -10.18 14.24 -18.48
C GLY A 112 -8.68 14.09 -18.69
N THR A 113 -8.11 14.96 -19.51
CA THR A 113 -6.70 14.88 -19.92
C THR A 113 -5.83 15.77 -19.05
N THR A 114 -4.75 15.22 -18.50
CA THR A 114 -3.73 15.96 -17.74
C THR A 114 -2.92 16.90 -18.63
N LYS A 115 -2.09 17.76 -18.02
CA LYS A 115 -1.26 18.72 -18.76
C LYS A 115 -0.30 18.04 -19.75
N ASN A 116 0.15 16.81 -19.46
CA ASN A 116 1.08 16.08 -20.31
C ASN A 116 0.39 15.04 -21.21
N GLY A 117 -0.95 15.09 -21.34
CA GLY A 117 -1.69 14.29 -22.30
C GLY A 117 -2.25 12.95 -21.80
N SER A 118 -1.95 12.53 -20.56
CA SER A 118 -2.51 11.31 -19.99
C SER A 118 -4.01 11.41 -19.78
N ILE A 119 -4.74 10.37 -20.22
CA ILE A 119 -6.20 10.30 -20.09
C ILE A 119 -6.53 9.70 -18.72
N VAL A 120 -7.28 10.46 -17.92
CA VAL A 120 -7.74 10.03 -16.60
C VAL A 120 -9.24 9.72 -16.67
N PRO A 121 -9.68 8.54 -16.23
CA PRO A 121 -11.09 8.18 -16.20
C PRO A 121 -11.87 8.98 -15.15
N LYS A 122 -13.18 9.05 -15.33
CA LYS A 122 -14.11 9.62 -14.35
C LYS A 122 -14.67 8.52 -13.46
N TYR A 123 -14.02 8.26 -12.33
CA TYR A 123 -14.53 7.33 -11.30
C TYR A 123 -15.66 7.91 -10.46
N GLY A 124 -15.78 9.24 -10.39
CA GLY A 124 -16.76 9.93 -9.56
C GLY A 124 -16.28 10.26 -8.14
N CYS A 125 -15.13 9.75 -7.73
CA CYS A 125 -14.48 9.99 -6.45
C CYS A 125 -13.00 10.35 -6.64
N THR A 126 -12.33 10.73 -5.55
CA THR A 126 -10.86 10.87 -5.55
C THR A 126 -10.18 9.49 -5.56
N SER A 127 -8.86 9.48 -5.76
CA SER A 127 -8.09 8.23 -5.80
C SER A 127 -6.77 8.31 -5.05
N TYR A 128 -6.27 7.16 -4.61
CA TYR A 128 -4.93 6.99 -4.08
C TYR A 128 -4.01 6.43 -5.17
N TYR A 129 -2.76 6.88 -5.18
CA TYR A 129 -1.72 6.26 -6.00
C TYR A 129 -1.21 4.98 -5.37
N LEU A 130 -1.16 3.91 -6.17
CA LEU A 130 -0.47 2.67 -5.85
C LEU A 130 0.51 2.33 -6.98
N ASP A 131 1.80 2.45 -6.72
CA ASP A 131 2.83 2.12 -7.71
C ASP A 131 2.66 0.66 -8.18
N VAL A 132 2.59 0.45 -9.50
CA VAL A 132 2.52 -0.90 -10.09
C VAL A 132 3.79 -1.67 -9.71
N GLU A 133 4.93 -1.03 -9.98
CA GLU A 133 6.25 -1.41 -9.49
C GLU A 133 6.85 -0.20 -8.75
N PRO A 134 7.43 -0.37 -7.55
CA PRO A 134 7.75 -1.65 -6.91
C PRO A 134 6.71 -2.13 -5.89
N VAL A 135 5.54 -1.52 -5.76
CA VAL A 135 4.63 -1.86 -4.64
C VAL A 135 3.71 -3.03 -4.99
N TYR A 136 2.72 -2.83 -5.86
CA TYR A 136 1.68 -3.81 -6.09
C TYR A 136 2.23 -5.18 -6.54
N GLN A 137 3.08 -5.19 -7.57
CA GLN A 137 3.62 -6.46 -8.09
C GLN A 137 4.50 -7.18 -7.07
N ASN A 138 5.33 -6.46 -6.29
CA ASN A 138 6.18 -7.12 -5.31
C ASN A 138 5.35 -7.71 -4.17
N ILE A 139 4.33 -6.99 -3.68
CA ILE A 139 3.45 -7.52 -2.62
C ILE A 139 2.72 -8.78 -3.13
N GLN A 140 2.28 -8.80 -4.39
CA GLN A 140 1.71 -10.00 -5.02
C GLN A 140 2.69 -11.18 -5.00
N HIS A 141 3.92 -10.97 -5.48
CA HIS A 141 4.95 -12.01 -5.50
C HIS A 141 5.31 -12.51 -4.10
N PHE A 142 5.39 -11.60 -3.12
CA PHE A 142 5.65 -11.95 -1.73
C PHE A 142 4.54 -12.84 -1.17
N ALA A 143 3.28 -12.43 -1.33
CA ALA A 143 2.12 -13.21 -0.86
C ALA A 143 2.08 -14.62 -1.48
N GLU A 144 2.35 -14.73 -2.79
CA GLU A 144 2.34 -16.00 -3.51
C GLU A 144 3.47 -16.95 -3.07
N ARG A 145 4.64 -16.40 -2.77
CA ARG A 145 5.80 -17.16 -2.31
C ARG A 145 5.67 -17.61 -0.86
N THR A 146 5.14 -16.74 -0.01
CA THR A 146 4.97 -16.99 1.44
C THR A 146 3.67 -17.72 1.78
N LYS A 147 2.74 -17.85 0.81
CA LYS A 147 1.41 -18.43 0.99
C LYS A 147 0.55 -17.66 2.00
N ILE A 148 0.84 -16.38 2.21
CA ILE A 148 -0.04 -15.48 2.94
C ILE A 148 -1.29 -15.26 2.10
N ASP A 149 -2.46 -15.40 2.72
CA ASP A 149 -3.73 -15.14 2.06
C ASP A 149 -3.86 -13.64 1.77
N LYS A 150 -4.16 -13.30 0.52
CA LYS A 150 -4.24 -11.92 0.04
C LYS A 150 -5.37 -11.13 0.71
N VAL A 151 -6.39 -11.79 1.26
CA VAL A 151 -7.42 -11.13 2.07
C VAL A 151 -6.88 -10.60 3.39
N SER A 152 -5.79 -11.19 3.90
CA SER A 152 -5.15 -10.81 5.18
C SER A 152 -4.08 -9.73 5.06
N ILE A 153 -3.72 -9.34 3.83
CA ILE A 153 -2.79 -8.25 3.55
C ILE A 153 -3.61 -6.99 3.30
N TRP A 154 -3.52 -6.03 4.20
CA TRP A 154 -4.14 -4.72 4.09
C TRP A 154 -3.16 -3.70 3.51
N LEU A 155 -3.64 -2.89 2.57
CA LEU A 155 -3.03 -1.61 2.27
C LEU A 155 -3.79 -0.53 3.05
N ALA A 156 -3.09 0.10 3.98
CA ALA A 156 -3.61 1.16 4.83
C ALA A 156 -3.23 2.52 4.25
N PHE A 157 -4.17 3.18 3.58
CA PHE A 157 -4.03 4.57 3.18
C PHE A 157 -4.34 5.46 4.38
N VAL A 158 -3.30 6.10 4.91
CA VAL A 158 -3.37 6.88 6.14
C VAL A 158 -3.05 8.32 5.83
N ARG A 159 -3.90 9.25 6.26
CA ARG A 159 -3.59 10.68 6.14
C ARG A 159 -2.48 11.05 7.12
N ASN A 160 -1.56 11.94 6.73
CA ASN A 160 -0.37 12.25 7.53
C ASN A 160 -0.66 12.76 8.96
N ASP A 161 -1.83 13.34 9.21
CA ASP A 161 -2.29 13.80 10.53
C ASP A 161 -3.05 12.70 11.33
N LEU A 162 -3.06 11.47 10.82
CA LEU A 162 -3.76 10.29 11.36
C LEU A 162 -5.28 10.49 11.53
N SER A 163 -5.86 11.50 10.89
CA SER A 163 -7.31 11.74 10.99
C SER A 163 -8.13 10.73 10.18
N GLU A 164 -7.58 10.25 9.06
CA GLU A 164 -8.26 9.34 8.14
C GLU A 164 -7.43 8.06 7.95
N PHE A 165 -8.10 6.92 8.07
CA PHE A 165 -7.58 5.60 7.76
C PHE A 165 -8.54 4.92 6.81
N ARG A 166 -8.06 4.55 5.62
CA ARG A 166 -8.82 3.72 4.70
C ARG A 166 -8.06 2.47 4.34
N LEU A 167 -8.78 1.37 4.34
CA LEU A 167 -8.24 0.03 4.28
C LEU A 167 -8.81 -0.69 3.07
N ILE A 168 -7.97 -1.42 2.37
CA ILE A 168 -8.36 -2.32 1.29
C ILE A 168 -7.44 -3.54 1.31
N SER A 169 -8.01 -4.73 1.14
CA SER A 169 -7.19 -5.94 1.07
C SER A 169 -6.50 -6.06 -0.29
N LEU A 170 -5.38 -6.78 -0.32
CA LEU A 170 -4.70 -7.08 -1.57
C LEU A 170 -5.60 -7.86 -2.53
N ALA A 171 -6.45 -8.76 -2.01
CA ALA A 171 -7.44 -9.48 -2.81
C ALA A 171 -8.43 -8.53 -3.50
N CYS A 172 -8.99 -7.55 -2.78
CA CYS A 172 -9.89 -6.56 -3.35
C CYS A 172 -9.19 -5.68 -4.41
N ILE A 173 -7.90 -5.36 -4.22
CA ILE A 173 -7.14 -4.65 -5.26
C ILE A 173 -7.01 -5.49 -6.54
N GLN A 174 -6.79 -6.80 -6.42
CA GLN A 174 -6.73 -7.67 -7.61
C GLN A 174 -8.06 -7.68 -8.36
N GLU A 175 -9.17 -7.77 -7.65
CA GLU A 175 -10.52 -7.69 -8.24
C GLU A 175 -10.72 -6.35 -8.93
N LEU A 176 -10.38 -5.23 -8.29
CA LEU A 176 -10.46 -3.89 -8.91
C LEU A 176 -9.61 -3.76 -10.17
N ILE A 177 -8.42 -4.36 -10.21
CA ILE A 177 -7.56 -4.33 -11.40
C ILE A 177 -8.18 -5.15 -12.54
N LYS A 178 -8.82 -6.28 -12.21
CA LYS A 178 -9.41 -7.19 -13.17
C LYS A 178 -10.75 -6.66 -13.72
N ASP A 179 -11.63 -6.25 -12.83
CA ASP A 179 -13.03 -5.94 -13.14
C ASP A 179 -13.28 -4.44 -13.30
N GLY A 180 -12.32 -3.61 -12.86
CA GLY A 180 -12.43 -2.16 -12.88
C GLY A 180 -13.30 -1.60 -11.75
N TRP A 181 -13.66 -0.32 -11.88
CA TRP A 181 -14.51 0.41 -10.95
C TRP A 181 -15.73 0.97 -11.69
N ASN A 182 -16.94 0.55 -11.30
CA ASN A 182 -18.20 0.98 -11.93
C ASN A 182 -18.20 0.80 -13.47
N GLY A 183 -17.67 -0.32 -13.95
CA GLY A 183 -17.55 -0.62 -15.38
C GLY A 183 -16.42 0.12 -16.11
N ILE A 184 -15.54 0.80 -15.37
CA ILE A 184 -14.40 1.54 -15.92
C ILE A 184 -13.10 0.82 -15.53
N ALA A 185 -12.30 0.44 -16.51
CA ALA A 185 -11.00 -0.17 -16.27
C ALA A 185 -10.13 0.71 -15.37
N LEU A 186 -9.39 0.07 -14.45
CA LEU A 186 -8.52 0.78 -13.54
C LEU A 186 -7.36 1.42 -14.31
N CYS A 187 -7.30 2.75 -14.28
CA CYS A 187 -6.30 3.54 -14.96
C CYS A 187 -4.90 3.28 -14.40
N ARG A 188 -4.02 2.88 -15.31
CA ARG A 188 -2.58 3.00 -15.16
C ARG A 188 -2.17 4.42 -15.51
N PHE A 189 -1.77 5.17 -14.51
CA PHE A 189 -1.36 6.56 -14.63
C PHE A 189 0.14 6.67 -14.43
N GLY A 190 0.83 7.26 -15.39
CA GLY A 190 2.23 7.66 -15.28
C GLY A 190 2.42 9.03 -15.90
N GLU A 191 2.80 10.03 -15.11
CA GLU A 191 3.29 11.30 -15.63
C GLU A 191 4.56 11.68 -14.91
N GLY A 192 5.65 11.86 -15.67
CA GLY A 192 6.90 12.46 -15.23
C GLY A 192 8.13 11.55 -15.30
N TYR A 193 8.03 10.29 -14.88
CA TYR A 193 9.24 9.51 -14.53
C TYR A 193 9.21 8.02 -14.96
N GLY A 194 8.28 7.62 -15.84
CA GLY A 194 8.24 6.27 -16.42
C GLY A 194 7.71 5.15 -15.52
N GLN A 195 7.31 5.43 -14.28
CA GLN A 195 6.66 4.43 -13.41
C GLN A 195 5.13 4.53 -13.49
N GLU A 196 4.48 3.40 -13.78
CA GLU A 196 3.03 3.28 -13.81
C GLU A 196 2.47 3.14 -12.39
N THR A 197 1.35 3.80 -12.13
CA THR A 197 0.61 3.70 -10.88
C THR A 197 -0.83 3.31 -11.17
N TYR A 198 -1.43 2.47 -10.33
CA TYR A 198 -2.87 2.32 -10.30
C TYR A 198 -3.50 3.47 -9.51
N LEU A 199 -4.54 4.06 -10.07
CA LEU A 199 -5.41 5.01 -9.36
C LEU A 199 -6.51 4.23 -8.64
N ILE A 200 -6.29 3.91 -7.37
CA ILE A 200 -7.26 3.19 -6.53
C ILE A 200 -8.39 4.16 -6.13
N PRO A 201 -9.66 3.93 -6.52
CA PRO A 201 -10.78 4.77 -6.11
C PRO A 201 -10.89 4.80 -4.58
N LYS A 202 -11.01 5.99 -3.98
CA LYS A 202 -11.18 6.13 -2.53
C LYS A 202 -12.40 5.35 -2.04
N ASP A 203 -13.49 5.40 -2.78
CA ASP A 203 -14.75 4.73 -2.42
C ASP A 203 -14.68 3.20 -2.55
N ALA A 204 -13.62 2.65 -3.19
CA ALA A 204 -13.36 1.22 -3.19
C ALA A 204 -12.62 0.75 -1.91
N THR A 205 -12.20 1.69 -1.06
CA THR A 205 -11.56 1.42 0.24
C THR A 205 -12.57 1.63 1.36
N THR A 206 -12.43 0.90 2.45
CA THR A 206 -13.31 1.02 3.62
C THR A 206 -12.75 2.03 4.60
N ASP A 207 -13.56 2.98 5.09
CA ASP A 207 -13.14 3.82 6.22
C ASP A 207 -12.98 2.92 7.44
N ILE A 208 -11.96 3.15 8.27
CA ILE A 208 -11.83 2.37 9.51
C ILE A 208 -13.06 2.48 10.41
N SER A 209 -13.78 3.61 10.40
CA SER A 209 -15.01 3.79 11.16
C SER A 209 -16.20 2.97 10.63
N GLU A 210 -16.10 2.46 9.40
CA GLU A 210 -17.10 1.62 8.74
C GLU A 210 -16.75 0.12 8.83
N LEU A 211 -15.56 -0.23 9.34
CA LEU A 211 -15.18 -1.62 9.52
C LEU A 211 -16.01 -2.29 10.63
N THR A 212 -16.47 -3.49 10.32
CA THR A 212 -17.14 -4.37 11.28
C THR A 212 -16.16 -5.37 11.89
N ARG A 213 -16.54 -5.97 13.03
CA ARG A 213 -15.78 -7.05 13.66
C ARG A 213 -15.58 -8.22 12.68
N GLU A 214 -16.62 -8.58 11.94
CA GLU A 214 -16.60 -9.68 10.98
C GLU A 214 -15.63 -9.41 9.84
N MET A 215 -15.60 -8.17 9.32
CA MET A 215 -14.64 -7.78 8.28
C MET A 215 -13.19 -7.91 8.78
N VAL A 216 -12.90 -7.41 9.98
CA VAL A 216 -11.55 -7.53 10.56
C VAL A 216 -11.17 -9.00 10.75
N ILE A 217 -12.05 -9.83 11.31
CA ILE A 217 -11.78 -11.27 11.51
C ILE A 217 -11.60 -11.98 10.17
N SER A 218 -12.40 -11.67 9.15
CA SER A 218 -12.29 -12.29 7.82
C SER A 218 -10.96 -11.97 7.13
N ALA A 219 -10.33 -10.86 7.50
CA ALA A 219 -9.05 -10.41 6.97
C ALA A 219 -7.86 -10.80 7.86
N THR A 220 -7.97 -11.94 8.55
CA THR A 220 -6.90 -12.49 9.40
C THR A 220 -6.71 -13.98 9.15
N MET A 221 -5.51 -14.47 9.41
CA MET A 221 -5.12 -15.88 9.34
C MET A 221 -4.82 -16.44 10.74
N GLU A 222 -4.88 -17.75 10.93
CA GLU A 222 -4.58 -18.38 12.24
C GLU A 222 -3.11 -18.76 12.41
N THR A 223 -2.32 -18.66 11.34
CA THR A 223 -0.89 -19.00 11.35
C THR A 223 -0.07 -17.77 11.02
N LEU A 224 0.88 -17.43 11.90
CA LEU A 224 1.88 -16.43 11.59
C LEU A 224 2.88 -17.00 10.60
N VAL A 225 2.96 -16.40 9.42
CA VAL A 225 4.01 -16.69 8.45
C VAL A 225 5.29 -15.96 8.85
N LEU A 226 6.34 -16.72 9.16
CA LEU A 226 7.67 -16.21 9.47
C LEU A 226 8.67 -16.65 8.40
N PRO A 227 9.79 -15.92 8.22
CA PRO A 227 10.83 -16.37 7.32
C PRO A 227 11.39 -17.71 7.83
N GLN A 228 11.30 -18.74 6.99
CA GLN A 228 11.83 -20.07 7.31
C GLN A 228 13.31 -20.09 6.96
N SER A 229 14.16 -20.76 7.73
CA SER A 229 15.49 -21.11 7.24
C SER A 229 15.31 -21.84 5.91
N LEU A 230 15.77 -21.24 4.81
CA LEU A 230 15.81 -21.96 3.54
C LEU A 230 16.72 -23.17 3.75
N PRO A 231 16.34 -24.36 3.27
CA PRO A 231 17.26 -25.50 3.25
C PRO A 231 18.51 -25.18 2.42
#